data_AF-A0A4Q9PM24-F1
#
_entry.id   AF-A0A4Q9PM24-F1
#
_cell.length_a   1.000
_cell.length_b   1.000
_cell.length_c   1.000
_cell.angle_alpha   90.00
_cell.angle_beta   90.00
_cell.angle_gamma   90.00
#
_symmetry.space_group_name_H-M   'P 1'
#
loop_
_entity.id
_entity.type
_entity.pdbx_description
1 polymer ?
#
loop_
_entity_poly.entity_id
_entity_poly.type
_entity_poly.pdbx_seq_one_letter_code
_entity_poly.pdbx_strand_id
1 'polypeptide(L)'
;MQALRTQAASPEVDPRQCTKMDKKIKDLLANAPKPPLKPTPRMQEAEVPLMLSLGGALKLLLSSSTSASQRQRGGQLLFFYLQEYKRIYGLEAMVPNHHFATHIPRQLEEFGTVYEIWAFLAERLNKTLKSTNQNNRRGGQQEVTMMREFDQHMQVRAIVQTFSFLTQMSY
;
A
#
# COMPACT_ATOMS: atom_id res chain seq x y z
N MET A 1 18.63 -38.14 23.33
CA MET A 1 17.90 -39.31 22.77
C MET A 1 18.77 -40.56 22.69
N GLN A 2 19.94 -40.50 22.07
CA GLN A 2 20.82 -41.67 21.90
C GLN A 2 21.34 -42.23 23.24
N ALA A 3 21.82 -41.36 24.15
CA ALA A 3 22.28 -41.76 25.48
C ALA A 3 21.19 -42.41 26.37
N LEU A 4 19.94 -41.95 26.29
CA LEU A 4 18.80 -42.51 27.04
C LEU A 4 18.35 -43.87 26.49
N ARG A 5 18.45 -44.07 25.17
CA ARG A 5 18.16 -45.37 24.54
C ARG A 5 19.22 -46.41 24.89
N THR A 6 20.49 -46.01 24.98
CA THR A 6 21.57 -46.90 25.42
C THR A 6 21.41 -47.32 26.88
N GLN A 7 20.92 -46.42 27.75
CA GLN A 7 20.68 -46.72 29.17
C GLN A 7 19.45 -47.60 29.42
N ALA A 8 18.41 -47.51 28.59
CA ALA A 8 17.24 -48.38 28.66
C ALA A 8 17.49 -49.82 28.17
N ALA A 9 18.54 -50.04 27.38
CA ALA A 9 18.89 -51.34 26.80
C ALA A 9 19.89 -52.17 27.65
N SER A 10 20.37 -51.63 28.78
CA SER A 10 21.28 -52.33 29.69
C SER A 10 20.51 -53.33 30.59
N PRO A 11 21.01 -54.57 30.77
CA PRO A 11 20.27 -55.64 31.46
C PRO A 11 20.15 -55.49 33.00
N GLU A 12 20.74 -54.47 33.60
CA GLU A 12 20.76 -54.24 35.07
C GLU A 12 19.71 -53.22 35.57
N VAL A 13 18.83 -52.71 34.70
CA VAL A 13 17.88 -51.64 35.07
C VAL A 13 16.53 -52.23 35.49
N ASP A 14 16.04 -51.84 36.68
CA ASP A 14 14.73 -52.23 37.22
C ASP A 14 13.61 -51.99 36.18
N PRO A 15 12.73 -52.99 35.90
CA PRO A 15 11.66 -52.88 34.89
C PRO A 15 10.78 -51.63 35.02
N ARG A 16 10.59 -51.12 36.26
CA ARG A 16 9.82 -49.89 36.52
C ARG A 16 10.54 -48.61 36.06
N GLN A 17 11.87 -48.63 36.02
CA GLN A 17 12.68 -47.51 35.55
C GLN A 17 12.77 -47.50 34.03
N CYS A 18 12.85 -48.67 33.41
CA CYS A 18 12.85 -48.81 31.94
C CYS A 18 11.55 -48.26 31.33
N THR A 19 10.39 -48.60 31.91
CA THR A 19 9.08 -48.05 31.49
C THR A 19 8.96 -46.53 31.68
N LYS A 20 9.57 -45.96 32.73
CA LYS A 20 9.63 -44.49 32.90
C LYS A 20 10.51 -43.84 31.84
N MET A 21 11.64 -44.45 31.49
CA MET A 21 12.52 -43.95 30.44
C MET A 21 11.87 -44.03 29.07
N ASP A 22 11.15 -45.12 28.76
CA ASP A 22 10.39 -45.28 27.52
C ASP A 22 9.28 -44.24 27.40
N LYS A 23 8.55 -43.98 28.49
CA LYS A 23 7.55 -42.91 28.53
C LYS A 23 8.19 -41.55 28.27
N LYS A 24 9.33 -41.26 28.90
CA LYS A 24 10.08 -40.02 28.71
C LYS A 24 10.63 -39.88 27.29
N ILE A 25 11.09 -40.96 26.67
CA ILE A 25 11.52 -41.00 25.26
C ILE A 25 10.33 -40.73 24.34
N LYS A 26 9.16 -41.33 24.62
CA LYS A 26 7.94 -41.10 23.85
C LYS A 26 7.46 -39.66 23.95
N ASP A 27 7.51 -39.07 25.15
CA ASP A 27 7.17 -37.67 25.39
C ASP A 27 8.16 -36.72 24.71
N LEU A 28 9.46 -37.06 24.67
CA LEU A 28 10.48 -36.28 23.96
C LEU A 28 10.35 -36.39 22.43
N LEU A 29 9.88 -37.52 21.91
CA LEU A 29 9.56 -37.68 20.48
C LEU A 29 8.29 -36.95 20.09
N ALA A 30 7.27 -36.96 20.95
CA ALA A 30 6.02 -36.25 20.74
C ALA A 30 6.20 -34.72 20.79
N ASN A 31 7.08 -34.24 21.67
CA ASN A 31 7.42 -32.83 21.82
C ASN A 31 8.64 -32.39 20.99
N ALA A 32 9.12 -33.23 20.06
CA ALA A 32 10.19 -32.83 19.16
C ALA A 32 9.71 -31.66 18.30
N PRO A 33 10.48 -30.55 18.20
CA PRO A 33 10.09 -29.42 17.37
C PRO A 33 9.92 -29.92 15.92
N LYS A 34 8.74 -29.67 15.35
CA LYS A 34 8.49 -29.98 13.94
C LYS A 34 9.54 -29.24 13.11
N PRO A 35 10.24 -29.93 12.18
CA PRO A 35 11.19 -29.25 11.32
C PRO A 35 10.49 -28.10 10.59
N PRO A 36 11.17 -26.95 10.41
CA PRO A 36 10.57 -25.82 9.71
C PRO A 36 10.08 -26.27 8.34
N LEU A 37 8.83 -25.91 8.02
CA LEU A 37 8.27 -26.17 6.70
C LEU A 37 9.19 -25.54 5.65
N LYS A 38 9.50 -26.29 4.59
CA LYS A 38 10.27 -25.74 3.47
C LYS A 38 9.48 -24.53 2.92
N PRO A 39 10.13 -23.37 2.73
CA PRO A 39 9.44 -22.19 2.24
C PRO A 39 8.95 -22.47 0.82
N THR A 40 7.63 -22.39 0.62
CA THR A 40 7.03 -22.43 -0.71
C THR A 40 7.24 -21.06 -1.37
N PRO A 41 7.82 -20.98 -2.58
CA PRO A 41 7.90 -19.73 -3.31
C PRO A 41 6.49 -19.16 -3.51
N ARG A 42 6.26 -17.93 -3.04
CA ARG A 42 4.96 -17.26 -3.22
C ARG A 42 4.77 -16.70 -4.63
N MET A 43 5.87 -16.49 -5.35
CA MET A 43 5.91 -15.85 -6.67
C MET A 43 6.42 -16.86 -7.69
N GLN A 44 5.68 -17.03 -8.79
CA GLN A 44 6.10 -17.87 -9.91
C GLN A 44 7.24 -17.19 -10.69
N GLU A 45 8.07 -17.96 -11.39
CA GLU A 45 9.20 -17.39 -12.16
C GLU A 45 8.73 -16.44 -13.28
N ALA A 46 7.61 -16.79 -13.93
CA ALA A 46 6.96 -15.94 -14.92
C ALA A 46 6.44 -14.62 -14.33
N GLU A 47 6.36 -14.49 -13.00
CA GLU A 47 5.87 -13.27 -12.36
C GLU A 47 6.93 -12.16 -12.29
N VAL A 48 8.21 -12.52 -12.33
CA VAL A 48 9.33 -11.58 -12.15
C VAL A 48 9.29 -10.43 -13.17
N PRO A 49 9.13 -10.68 -14.49
CA PRO A 49 9.13 -9.59 -15.47
C PRO A 49 7.96 -8.62 -15.32
N LEU A 50 6.75 -9.11 -14.95
CA LEU A 50 5.62 -8.20 -14.72
C LEU A 50 5.83 -7.36 -13.46
N MET A 51 6.37 -7.94 -12.37
CA MET A 51 6.59 -7.20 -11.13
C MET A 51 7.66 -6.11 -11.31
N LEU A 52 8.71 -6.41 -12.07
CA LEU A 52 9.72 -5.42 -12.45
C LEU A 52 9.13 -4.32 -13.34
N SER A 53 8.26 -4.69 -14.28
CA SER A 53 7.58 -3.72 -15.15
C SER A 53 6.64 -2.82 -14.36
N LEU A 54 5.88 -3.37 -13.42
CA LEU A 54 5.05 -2.60 -12.49
C LEU A 54 5.92 -1.66 -11.65
N GLY A 55 6.98 -2.16 -11.03
CA GLY A 55 7.89 -1.35 -10.23
C GLY A 55 8.50 -0.18 -11.02
N GLY A 56 8.93 -0.44 -12.27
CA GLY A 56 9.43 0.59 -13.17
C GLY A 56 8.36 1.60 -13.58
N ALA A 57 7.15 1.16 -13.89
CA ALA A 57 6.02 2.03 -14.18
C ALA A 57 5.69 2.94 -12.99
N LEU A 58 5.58 2.38 -11.78
CA LEU A 58 5.32 3.14 -10.56
C LEU A 58 6.42 4.17 -10.29
N LYS A 59 7.69 3.79 -10.44
CA LYS A 59 8.82 4.69 -10.24
C LYS A 59 8.80 5.90 -11.17
N LEU A 60 8.40 5.70 -12.43
CA LEU A 60 8.35 6.75 -13.44
C LEU A 60 7.08 7.60 -13.35
N LEU A 61 5.92 6.97 -13.21
CA LEU A 61 4.62 7.66 -13.26
C LEU A 61 4.25 8.32 -11.93
N LEU A 62 4.67 7.76 -10.79
CA LEU A 62 4.41 8.33 -9.46
C LEU A 62 5.49 9.29 -8.98
N SER A 63 6.40 9.73 -9.87
CA SER A 63 7.40 10.73 -9.52
C SER A 63 6.75 12.10 -9.28
N SER A 64 7.30 12.88 -8.34
CA SER A 64 6.84 14.25 -8.06
C SER A 64 7.09 15.23 -9.22
N SER A 65 7.87 14.81 -10.21
CA SER A 65 8.06 15.49 -11.48
C SER A 65 8.29 14.44 -12.56
N THR A 66 7.64 14.61 -13.71
CA THR A 66 7.72 13.67 -14.84
C THR A 66 7.90 14.42 -16.15
N SER A 67 8.90 13.99 -16.92
CA SER A 67 9.07 14.39 -18.32
C SER A 67 8.21 13.53 -19.25
N ALA A 68 7.93 14.02 -20.47
CA ALA A 68 7.15 13.30 -21.47
C ALA A 68 7.73 11.90 -21.79
N SER A 69 9.06 11.77 -21.86
CA SER A 69 9.73 10.48 -22.11
C SER A 69 9.55 9.50 -20.94
N GLN A 70 9.58 9.99 -19.69
CA GLN A 70 9.30 9.16 -18.52
C GLN A 70 7.84 8.71 -18.49
N ARG A 71 6.88 9.59 -18.83
CA ARG A 71 5.45 9.24 -18.94
C ARG A 71 5.22 8.19 -20.01
N GLN A 72 5.80 8.37 -21.20
CA GLN A 72 5.72 7.40 -22.29
C GLN A 72 6.29 6.04 -21.87
N ARG A 73 7.50 6.01 -21.31
CA ARG A 73 8.13 4.76 -20.87
C ARG A 73 7.37 4.10 -19.72
N GLY A 74 6.92 4.88 -18.73
CA GLY A 74 6.13 4.39 -17.61
C GLY A 74 4.80 3.80 -18.07
N GLY A 75 4.13 4.44 -19.03
CA GLY A 75 2.91 3.94 -19.66
C GLY A 75 3.14 2.60 -20.36
N GLN A 76 4.20 2.48 -21.18
CA GLN A 76 4.54 1.22 -21.83
C GLN A 76 4.77 0.08 -20.84
N LEU A 77 5.51 0.34 -19.76
CA LEU A 77 5.76 -0.63 -18.70
C LEU A 77 4.47 -1.03 -17.96
N LEU A 78 3.57 -0.07 -17.71
CA LEU A 78 2.27 -0.33 -17.10
C LEU A 78 1.40 -1.22 -17.99
N PHE A 79 1.31 -0.90 -19.29
CA PHE A 79 0.54 -1.71 -20.25
C PHE A 79 1.12 -3.13 -20.37
N PHE A 80 2.44 -3.28 -20.41
CA PHE A 80 3.09 -4.59 -20.40
C PHE A 80 2.72 -5.39 -19.15
N TYR A 81 2.78 -4.78 -17.96
CA TYR A 81 2.32 -5.41 -16.71
C TYR A 81 0.86 -5.89 -16.83
N LEU A 82 -0.06 -5.04 -17.30
CA LEU A 82 -1.49 -5.37 -17.40
C LEU A 82 -1.75 -6.52 -18.38
N GLN A 83 -1.04 -6.55 -19.51
CA GLN A 83 -1.16 -7.63 -20.49
C GLN A 83 -0.62 -8.96 -19.95
N GLU A 84 0.56 -8.95 -19.33
CA GLU A 84 1.15 -10.16 -18.76
C GLU A 84 0.38 -10.67 -17.54
N TYR A 85 -0.15 -9.78 -16.70
CA TYR A 85 -1.02 -10.15 -15.59
C TYR A 85 -2.26 -10.89 -16.11
N LYS A 86 -2.94 -10.34 -17.13
CA LYS A 86 -4.08 -11.00 -17.78
C LYS A 86 -3.68 -12.35 -18.38
N ARG A 87 -2.49 -12.47 -18.97
CA ARG A 87 -2.02 -13.71 -19.59
C ARG A 87 -1.74 -14.81 -18.54
N ILE A 88 -1.15 -14.45 -17.41
CA ILE A 88 -0.73 -15.40 -16.36
C ILE A 88 -1.91 -15.80 -15.46
N TYR A 89 -2.73 -14.83 -15.03
CA TYR A 89 -3.80 -15.09 -14.06
C TYR A 89 -5.20 -15.21 -14.70
N GLY A 90 -5.34 -14.85 -15.97
CA GLY A 90 -6.61 -14.87 -16.68
C GLY A 90 -7.46 -13.61 -16.46
N LEU A 91 -8.55 -13.52 -17.22
CA LEU A 91 -9.46 -12.38 -17.17
C LEU A 91 -10.22 -12.29 -15.83
N GLU A 92 -10.59 -13.44 -15.23
CA GLU A 92 -11.33 -13.49 -13.97
C GLU A 92 -10.55 -12.91 -12.78
N ALA A 93 -9.22 -12.88 -12.85
CA ALA A 93 -8.37 -12.26 -11.85
C ALA A 93 -8.27 -10.72 -12.02
N MET A 94 -8.70 -10.18 -13.16
CA MET A 94 -8.64 -8.76 -13.44
C MET A 94 -9.76 -8.02 -12.71
N VAL A 95 -9.38 -7.09 -11.83
CA VAL A 95 -10.33 -6.19 -11.16
C VAL A 95 -10.46 -4.85 -11.90
N PRO A 96 -11.54 -4.06 -11.69
CA PRO A 96 -11.75 -2.77 -12.34
C PRO A 96 -10.55 -1.81 -12.25
N ASN A 97 -9.77 -1.86 -11.17
CA ASN A 97 -8.56 -1.03 -11.02
C ASN A 97 -7.50 -1.31 -12.10
N HIS A 98 -7.42 -2.53 -12.63
CA HIS A 98 -6.54 -2.83 -13.77
C HIS A 98 -7.00 -2.11 -15.04
N HIS A 99 -8.32 -2.01 -15.26
CA HIS A 99 -8.86 -1.20 -16.35
C HIS A 99 -8.60 0.28 -16.10
N PHE A 100 -8.86 0.80 -14.90
CA PHE A 100 -8.61 2.20 -14.57
C PHE A 100 -7.15 2.60 -14.76
N ALA A 101 -6.21 1.70 -14.44
CA ALA A 101 -4.78 1.94 -14.65
C ALA A 101 -4.43 2.25 -16.13
N THR A 102 -5.21 1.76 -17.10
CA THR A 102 -4.98 2.07 -18.53
C THR A 102 -5.17 3.55 -18.87
N HIS A 103 -5.94 4.29 -18.06
CA HIS A 103 -6.21 5.71 -18.28
C HIS A 103 -5.14 6.62 -17.65
N ILE A 104 -4.30 6.10 -16.75
CA ILE A 104 -3.30 6.89 -16.01
C ILE A 104 -2.38 7.67 -16.95
N PRO A 105 -1.76 7.08 -18.00
CA PRO A 105 -0.85 7.83 -18.86
C PRO A 105 -1.51 9.07 -19.50
N ARG A 106 -2.76 8.94 -19.95
CA ARG A 106 -3.53 10.07 -20.51
C ARG A 106 -3.85 11.12 -19.45
N GLN A 107 -4.26 10.69 -18.27
CA GLN A 107 -4.54 11.62 -17.15
C GLN A 107 -3.32 12.43 -16.77
N LEU A 108 -2.11 11.85 -16.82
CA LEU A 108 -0.88 12.60 -16.53
C LEU A 108 -0.53 13.64 -17.59
N GLU A 109 -0.92 13.42 -18.86
CA GLU A 109 -0.79 14.45 -19.88
C GLU A 109 -1.77 15.60 -19.67
N GLU A 110 -2.99 15.30 -19.22
CA GLU A 110 -4.05 16.30 -19.04
C GLU A 110 -3.91 17.09 -17.71
N PHE A 111 -3.46 16.45 -16.64
CA PHE A 111 -3.54 17.00 -15.28
C PHE A 111 -2.19 17.13 -14.55
N GLY A 112 -1.09 16.66 -15.13
CA GLY A 112 0.24 16.76 -14.52
C GLY A 112 0.70 15.47 -13.85
N THR A 113 1.16 15.53 -12.61
CA THR A 113 1.63 14.33 -11.89
C THR A 113 0.48 13.67 -11.12
N VAL A 114 0.73 12.49 -10.56
CA VAL A 114 -0.28 11.81 -9.73
C VAL A 114 -0.64 12.62 -8.49
N TYR A 115 0.27 13.43 -7.97
CA TYR A 115 0.05 14.19 -6.74
C TYR A 115 -0.99 15.31 -6.90
N GLU A 116 -1.14 15.87 -8.11
CA GLU A 116 -2.17 16.86 -8.41
C GLU A 116 -3.57 16.23 -8.49
N ILE A 117 -3.66 14.95 -8.87
CA ILE A 117 -4.95 14.27 -9.12
C ILE A 117 -5.36 13.24 -8.05
N TRP A 118 -4.48 12.89 -7.11
CA TRP A 118 -4.80 11.82 -6.15
C TRP A 118 -5.87 12.24 -5.13
N ALA A 119 -6.65 11.26 -4.67
CA ALA A 119 -7.76 11.50 -3.76
C ALA A 119 -7.34 11.88 -2.33
N PHE A 120 -6.07 11.72 -1.95
CA PHE A 120 -5.61 11.94 -0.57
C PHE A 120 -5.91 13.35 -0.04
N LEU A 121 -5.79 14.39 -0.88
CA LEU A 121 -6.13 15.75 -0.46
C LEU A 121 -7.62 15.86 -0.11
N ALA A 122 -8.50 15.31 -0.95
CA ALA A 122 -9.93 15.29 -0.70
C ALA A 122 -10.30 14.41 0.51
N GLU A 123 -9.66 13.25 0.69
CA GLU A 123 -9.86 12.39 1.86
C GLU A 123 -9.43 13.07 3.17
N ARG A 124 -8.28 13.75 3.15
CA ARG A 124 -7.81 14.53 4.29
C ARG A 124 -8.75 15.68 4.62
N LEU A 125 -9.27 16.37 3.59
CA LEU A 125 -10.29 17.40 3.77
C LEU A 125 -11.57 16.82 4.39
N ASN A 126 -12.05 15.68 3.89
CA ASN A 126 -13.21 14.99 4.45
C ASN A 126 -13.01 14.66 5.93
N LYS A 127 -11.80 14.24 6.33
CA LYS A 127 -11.49 14.00 7.74
C LYS A 127 -11.58 15.29 8.57
N THR A 128 -11.00 16.39 8.09
CA THR A 128 -11.07 17.70 8.75
C THR A 128 -12.51 18.17 8.91
N LEU A 129 -13.32 18.05 7.84
CA LEU A 129 -14.74 18.40 7.85
C LEU A 129 -15.52 17.56 8.88
N LYS A 130 -15.29 16.24 8.91
CA LYS A 130 -15.91 15.34 9.89
C LYS A 130 -15.51 15.64 11.34
N SER A 131 -14.30 16.17 11.56
CA SER A 131 -13.83 16.56 12.90
C SER A 131 -14.31 17.94 13.35
N THR A 132 -14.90 18.73 12.45
CA THR A 132 -15.36 20.07 12.78
C THR A 132 -16.63 20.00 13.63
N ASN A 133 -16.63 20.64 14.79
CA ASN A 133 -17.82 20.71 15.63
C ASN A 133 -18.90 21.55 14.92
N GLN A 134 -20.05 20.92 14.68
CA GLN A 134 -21.18 21.53 13.97
C GLN A 134 -22.10 22.33 14.90
N ASN A 135 -21.91 22.31 16.23
CA ASN A 135 -22.76 22.98 17.23
C ASN A 135 -24.27 22.71 16.98
N ASN A 136 -24.62 21.46 16.69
CA ASN A 136 -25.98 21.02 16.31
C ASN A 136 -26.59 21.72 15.08
N ARG A 137 -25.81 22.47 14.29
CA ARG A 137 -26.23 23.01 13.00
C ARG A 137 -26.33 21.86 12.00
N ARG A 138 -27.50 21.72 11.38
CA ARG A 138 -27.81 20.69 10.38
C ARG A 138 -28.30 21.34 9.09
N GLY A 139 -28.45 20.54 8.03
CA GLY A 139 -29.08 20.98 6.78
C GLY A 139 -28.25 21.97 5.97
N GLY A 140 -26.93 21.79 5.90
CA GLY A 140 -26.07 22.61 5.02
C GLY A 140 -25.59 23.93 5.64
N GLN A 141 -26.00 24.28 6.85
CA GLN A 141 -25.65 25.59 7.44
C GLN A 141 -24.16 25.76 7.74
N GLN A 142 -23.46 24.66 8.03
CA GLN A 142 -22.02 24.71 8.28
C GLN A 142 -21.27 25.01 6.99
N GLU A 143 -21.66 24.37 5.89
CA GLU A 143 -21.11 24.55 4.55
C GLU A 143 -21.33 25.99 4.06
N VAL A 144 -22.53 26.54 4.27
CA VAL A 144 -22.84 27.95 3.96
C VAL A 144 -21.97 28.91 4.78
N THR A 145 -21.79 28.64 6.08
CA THR A 145 -20.94 29.46 6.94
C THR A 145 -19.49 29.41 6.45
N MET A 146 -18.96 28.21 6.20
CA MET A 146 -17.59 28.03 5.72
C MET A 146 -17.35 28.72 4.37
N MET A 147 -18.32 28.67 3.45
CA MET A 147 -18.21 29.36 2.16
C MET A 147 -18.24 30.88 2.31
N ARG A 148 -19.08 31.43 3.19
CA ARG A 148 -19.12 32.88 3.48
C ARG A 148 -17.82 33.37 4.10
N GLU A 149 -17.29 32.64 5.08
CA GLU A 149 -16.01 32.96 5.71
C GLU A 149 -14.87 32.90 4.70
N PHE A 150 -14.85 31.88 3.83
CA PHE A 150 -13.86 31.78 2.75
C PHE A 150 -13.92 32.98 1.80
N ASP A 151 -15.11 33.35 1.33
CA ASP A 151 -15.30 34.50 0.44
C ASP A 151 -14.85 35.81 1.11
N GLN A 152 -15.26 36.04 2.36
CA GLN A 152 -14.82 37.21 3.13
C GLN A 152 -13.28 37.25 3.27
N HIS A 153 -12.64 36.11 3.57
CA HIS A 153 -11.18 36.01 3.61
C HIS A 153 -10.52 36.33 2.26
N MET A 154 -11.10 35.88 1.15
CA MET A 154 -10.58 36.17 -0.20
C MET A 154 -10.70 37.65 -0.54
N GLN A 155 -11.83 38.28 -0.20
CA GLN A 155 -12.02 39.73 -0.40
C GLN A 155 -10.99 40.54 0.39
N VAL A 156 -10.78 40.22 1.67
CA VAL A 156 -9.77 40.90 2.51
C VAL A 156 -8.37 40.72 1.92
N ARG A 157 -8.03 39.49 1.48
CA ARG A 157 -6.73 39.21 0.85
C ARG A 157 -6.53 40.02 -0.43
N ALA A 158 -7.56 40.14 -1.27
CA ALA A 158 -7.51 40.91 -2.50
C ALA A 158 -7.28 42.41 -2.24
N ILE A 159 -7.94 42.96 -1.22
CA ILE A 159 -7.73 44.35 -0.79
C ILE A 159 -6.26 44.57 -0.37
N VAL A 160 -5.73 43.69 0.49
CA VAL A 160 -4.34 43.79 0.97
C VAL A 160 -3.34 43.68 -0.19
N GLN A 161 -3.56 42.76 -1.13
CA GLN A 161 -2.71 42.61 -2.31
C GLN A 161 -2.74 43.85 -3.19
N THR A 162 -3.92 44.42 -3.43
CA THR A 162 -4.08 45.63 -4.25
C THR A 162 -3.37 46.82 -3.61
N PHE A 163 -3.53 47.01 -2.30
CA PHE A 163 -2.87 48.09 -1.58
C PHE A 163 -1.34 47.95 -1.60
N SER A 164 -0.84 46.72 -1.37
CA SER A 164 0.60 46.42 -1.45
C SER A 164 1.19 46.70 -2.83
N PHE A 165 0.45 46.38 -3.91
CA PHE A 165 0.90 46.64 -5.27
C PHE A 165 0.97 48.15 -5.56
N LEU A 166 -0.05 48.92 -5.18
CA LEU A 166 -0.09 50.37 -5.38
C LEU A 166 1.02 51.10 -4.63
N THR A 167 1.34 50.65 -3.42
CA THR A 167 2.44 51.21 -2.62
C THR A 167 3.81 50.91 -3.21
N GLN A 168 4.02 49.74 -3.82
CA GLN A 168 5.26 49.40 -4.50
C GLN A 168 5.48 50.14 -5.84
N MET A 169 4.42 50.51 -6.55
CA MET A 169 4.52 51.32 -7.78
C MET A 169 4.75 52.82 -7.54
N SER A 170 4.55 53.27 -6.31
CA SER A 170 4.67 54.68 -5.92
C SER A 170 6.09 55.05 -5.46
N TYR A 171 7.02 54.09 -5.48
CA TYR A 171 8.47 54.24 -5.26
C TYR A 171 9.24 53.81 -6.51
#